data_AF-A0A6C0H6C4-F1
#
_entry.id   AF-A0A6C0H6C4-F1
#
_cell.length_a   1.000
_cell.length_b   1.000
_cell.length_c   1.000
_cell.angle_alpha   90.00
_cell.angle_beta   90.00
_cell.angle_gamma   90.00
#
_symmetry.space_group_name_H-M   'P 1'
#
loop_
_entity.id
_entity.type
_entity.pdbx_description
1 polymer ?
#
loop_
_entity_poly.entity_id
_entity_poly.type
_entity_poly.pdbx_seq_one_letter_code
_entity_poly.pdbx_strand_id
1 'polypeptide(L)'
;MNTPDRFQELYLDVNFDQLLIATNNPLINSSEYYLTYKQNYIQMTQANLEQYNDIYHQYTQLLATQHQHLAPNKVIFTIINTNQLHTLGQELKNILILQRQLLHNFCSYIDYLNHNVNKYVSVQPATNDDNINNDSKSETVSIRSLRRKRGITLFNKLTFT
;
A
#
# COMPACT_ATOMS: atom_id res chain seq x y z
N MET A 1 17.73 -8.06 -10.94
CA MET A 1 16.52 -7.53 -11.60
C MET A 1 15.35 -8.29 -11.01
N ASN A 2 14.29 -7.62 -10.54
CA ASN A 2 13.17 -8.33 -9.94
C ASN A 2 12.46 -9.14 -11.03
N THR A 3 12.16 -10.41 -10.77
CA THR A 3 11.34 -11.22 -11.67
C THR A 3 9.87 -10.85 -11.48
N PRO A 4 9.01 -11.15 -12.48
CA PRO A 4 7.56 -11.12 -12.32
C PRO A 4 7.06 -11.78 -11.03
N ASP A 5 7.57 -12.97 -10.72
CA ASP A 5 7.19 -13.73 -9.53
C ASP A 5 7.46 -12.93 -8.25
N ARG A 6 8.61 -12.26 -8.17
CA ARG A 6 8.97 -11.42 -7.04
C ARG A 6 8.15 -10.13 -6.97
N PHE A 7 7.64 -9.62 -8.09
CA PHE A 7 6.68 -8.50 -8.09
C PHE A 7 5.36 -8.95 -7.45
N GLN A 8 4.88 -10.12 -7.85
CA GLN A 8 3.63 -10.68 -7.34
C GLN A 8 3.70 -10.94 -5.83
N GLU A 9 4.75 -11.63 -5.36
CA GLU A 9 4.97 -11.90 -3.94
C GLU A 9 5.01 -10.61 -3.09
N LEU A 10 5.62 -9.53 -3.61
CA LEU A 10 5.82 -8.31 -2.85
C LEU A 10 4.56 -7.42 -2.77
N TYR A 11 3.69 -7.46 -3.78
CA TYR A 11 2.66 -6.43 -3.95
C TYR A 11 1.24 -6.95 -4.13
N LEU A 12 1.05 -8.17 -4.62
CA LEU A 12 -0.26 -8.83 -4.70
C LEU A 12 -0.53 -9.70 -3.48
N ASP A 13 0.48 -10.40 -2.97
CA ASP A 13 0.33 -11.29 -1.80
C ASP A 13 0.37 -10.52 -0.47
N VAL A 14 -0.07 -9.26 -0.47
CA VAL A 14 -0.20 -8.45 0.73
C VAL A 14 -1.30 -9.03 1.60
N ASN A 15 -0.94 -9.48 2.82
CA ASN A 15 -1.90 -9.98 3.79
C ASN A 15 -2.68 -8.82 4.42
N PHE A 16 -3.74 -8.38 3.74
CA PHE A 16 -4.60 -7.30 4.20
C PHE A 16 -5.28 -7.63 5.53
N ASP A 17 -5.54 -8.91 5.81
CA ASP A 17 -6.20 -9.32 7.05
C ASP A 17 -5.26 -9.12 8.25
N GLN A 18 -3.96 -9.34 8.10
CA GLN A 18 -2.98 -8.99 9.14
C GLN A 18 -2.93 -7.47 9.41
N LEU A 19 -3.04 -6.63 8.37
CA LEU A 19 -3.10 -5.17 8.54
C LEU A 19 -4.34 -4.74 9.33
N LEU A 20 -5.46 -5.44 9.15
CA LEU A 20 -6.73 -5.20 9.84
C LEU A 20 -6.75 -5.76 11.27
N ILE A 21 -6.23 -6.96 11.49
CA ILE A 21 -6.19 -7.61 12.82
C ILE A 21 -5.27 -6.86 13.78
N ALA A 22 -4.13 -6.35 13.29
CA ALA A 22 -3.21 -5.56 14.10
C ALA A 22 -3.87 -4.32 14.73
N THR A 23 -4.98 -3.86 14.14
CA THR A 23 -5.61 -2.59 14.49
C THR A 23 -7.02 -2.73 15.04
N ASN A 24 -7.69 -3.88 14.79
CA ASN A 24 -9.01 -4.25 15.30
C ASN A 24 -10.03 -3.08 15.28
N ASN A 25 -9.99 -2.30 14.19
CA ASN A 25 -10.68 -1.03 14.06
C ASN A 25 -12.04 -1.24 13.36
N PRO A 26 -13.18 -1.13 14.07
CA PRO A 26 -14.50 -1.42 13.51
C PRO A 26 -14.88 -0.46 12.37
N LEU A 27 -14.29 0.75 12.33
CA LEU A 27 -14.50 1.70 11.24
C LEU A 27 -13.84 1.23 9.94
N ILE A 28 -12.67 0.61 10.00
CA ILE A 28 -11.98 0.14 8.79
C ILE A 28 -12.74 -1.04 8.18
N ASN A 29 -13.20 -1.96 9.01
CA ASN A 29 -13.85 -3.19 8.56
C ASN A 29 -15.26 -2.97 7.96
N SER A 30 -15.89 -1.84 8.25
CA SER A 30 -17.25 -1.51 7.77
C SER A 30 -17.32 -0.26 6.89
N SER A 31 -16.19 0.43 6.66
CA SER A 31 -16.16 1.63 5.83
C SER A 31 -16.14 1.27 4.35
N GLU A 32 -17.19 1.69 3.64
CA GLU A 32 -17.27 1.62 2.17
C GLU A 32 -16.06 2.30 1.51
N TYR A 33 -15.60 3.43 2.05
CA TYR A 33 -14.40 4.13 1.55
C TYR A 33 -13.14 3.27 1.62
N TYR A 34 -12.94 2.51 2.70
CA TYR A 34 -11.81 1.59 2.81
C TYR A 34 -11.90 0.47 1.78
N LEU A 35 -13.07 -0.14 1.62
CA LEU A 35 -13.29 -1.20 0.62
C LEU A 35 -13.03 -0.69 -0.80
N THR A 36 -13.52 0.49 -1.14
CA THR A 36 -13.24 1.14 -2.44
C THR A 36 -11.74 1.40 -2.61
N TYR A 37 -11.05 1.90 -1.58
CA TYR A 37 -9.63 2.20 -1.65
C TYR A 37 -8.77 0.92 -1.80
N LYS A 38 -9.13 -0.16 -1.10
CA LYS A 38 -8.53 -1.49 -1.25
C LYS A 38 -8.75 -2.04 -2.66
N GLN A 39 -9.96 -1.93 -3.20
CA GLN A 39 -10.25 -2.38 -4.56
C GLN A 39 -9.43 -1.60 -5.59
N ASN A 40 -9.30 -0.28 -5.41
CA ASN A 40 -8.44 0.55 -6.26
C ASN A 40 -6.97 0.12 -6.20
N TYR A 41 -6.44 -0.14 -4.99
CA TYR A 41 -5.09 -0.66 -4.83
C TYR A 41 -4.87 -1.96 -5.62
N ILE A 42 -5.80 -2.91 -5.52
CA ILE A 42 -5.72 -4.20 -6.22
C ILE A 42 -5.75 -3.99 -7.74
N GLN A 43 -6.70 -3.19 -8.24
CA GLN A 43 -6.83 -2.89 -9.67
C GLN A 43 -5.57 -2.24 -10.24
N MET A 44 -5.04 -1.22 -9.56
CA MET A 44 -3.82 -0.55 -9.99
C MET A 44 -2.60 -1.47 -9.93
N THR A 45 -2.50 -2.32 -8.90
CA THR A 45 -1.42 -3.30 -8.79
C THR A 45 -1.46 -4.33 -9.91
N GLN A 46 -2.66 -4.78 -10.29
CA GLN A 46 -2.83 -5.73 -11.38
C GLN A 46 -2.47 -5.11 -12.74
N ALA A 47 -2.91 -3.89 -13.00
CA ALA A 47 -2.52 -3.14 -14.21
C ALA A 47 -0.99 -2.94 -14.27
N ASN A 48 -0.36 -2.60 -13.14
CA ASN A 48 1.10 -2.46 -13.07
C ASN A 48 1.82 -3.80 -13.31
N LEU A 49 1.29 -4.92 -12.82
CA LEU A 49 1.85 -6.25 -13.06
C LEU A 49 1.77 -6.63 -14.54
N GLU A 50 0.62 -6.42 -15.19
CA GLU A 50 0.44 -6.67 -16.62
C GLU A 50 1.47 -5.88 -17.43
N GLN A 51 1.58 -4.59 -17.16
CA GLN A 51 2.57 -3.73 -17.81
C GLN A 51 4.01 -4.17 -17.51
N TYR A 52 4.31 -4.58 -16.28
CA TYR A 52 5.64 -5.08 -15.91
C TYR A 52 6.00 -6.33 -16.70
N ASN A 53 5.06 -7.27 -16.83
CA ASN A 53 5.26 -8.52 -17.58
C ASN A 53 5.52 -8.26 -19.06
N ASP A 54 4.76 -7.37 -19.69
CA ASP A 54 4.93 -7.04 -21.10
C ASP A 54 6.32 -6.45 -21.37
N ILE A 55 6.77 -5.52 -20.54
CA ILE A 55 8.09 -4.87 -20.69
C ILE A 55 9.21 -5.85 -20.34
N TYR A 56 9.01 -6.69 -19.31
CA TYR A 56 9.99 -7.70 -18.91
C TYR A 56 10.18 -8.76 -19.99
N HIS A 57 9.10 -9.17 -20.65
CA HIS A 57 9.16 -10.07 -21.79
C HIS A 57 9.93 -9.45 -22.96
N GLN A 58 9.65 -8.19 -23.31
CA GLN A 58 10.41 -7.48 -24.35
C GLN A 58 11.91 -7.37 -23.99
N TYR A 59 12.21 -7.08 -22.73
CA TYR A 59 13.58 -6.99 -22.24
C TYR A 59 14.34 -8.33 -22.36
N THR A 60 13.70 -9.44 -21.96
CA THR A 60 14.32 -10.77 -22.02
C THR A 60 14.46 -11.29 -23.46
N GLN A 61 13.49 -11.01 -24.34
CA GLN A 61 13.62 -11.31 -25.77
C GLN A 61 14.81 -10.60 -26.40
N LEU A 62 14.99 -9.32 -26.10
CA LEU A 62 16.09 -8.52 -26.64
C LEU A 62 17.45 -9.04 -26.16
N LEU A 63 17.55 -9.51 -24.92
CA LEU A 63 18.73 -10.23 -24.41
C LEU A 63 18.96 -11.58 -25.10
N ALA A 64 17.90 -12.33 -25.40
CA ALA A 64 18.01 -13.65 -26.04
C ALA A 64 18.51 -13.58 -27.51
N THR A 65 18.41 -12.41 -28.17
CA THR A 65 18.96 -12.22 -29.53
C THR A 65 20.49 -12.21 -29.59
N GLN A 66 21.19 -12.26 -28.45
CA GLN A 66 22.65 -12.20 -28.35
C GLN A 66 23.38 -13.45 -28.85
N HIS A 67 22.68 -14.53 -29.21
CA HIS A 67 23.32 -15.80 -29.55
C HIS A 67 23.93 -15.82 -30.95
N GLN A 68 25.21 -16.22 -31.00
CA GLN A 68 25.97 -16.46 -32.24
C GLN A 68 25.53 -17.79 -32.86
N HIS A 69 25.11 -17.77 -34.13
CA HIS A 69 25.02 -18.99 -34.92
C HIS A 69 26.39 -19.27 -35.55
N LEU A 70 27.09 -20.30 -35.07
CA LEU A 70 28.31 -20.80 -35.73
C LEU A 70 27.92 -21.70 -36.90
N ALA A 71 28.05 -21.19 -38.12
CA ALA A 71 28.38 -22.06 -39.25
C ALA A 71 29.91 -22.21 -39.27
N PRO A 72 30.47 -23.34 -39.74
CA PRO A 72 31.91 -23.62 -39.64
C PRO A 72 32.81 -22.54 -40.27
N ASN A 73 32.29 -21.75 -41.22
CA ASN A 73 33.04 -20.71 -41.93
C ASN A 73 32.43 -19.29 -41.82
N LYS A 74 31.39 -19.07 -41.00
CA LYS A 74 30.78 -17.74 -40.83
C LYS A 74 30.34 -17.52 -39.38
N VAL A 75 30.79 -16.41 -38.80
CA VAL A 75 30.29 -15.89 -37.53
C VAL A 75 29.27 -14.80 -37.82
N ILE A 76 28.03 -15.01 -37.39
CA ILE A 76 26.99 -13.98 -37.40
C ILE A 76 26.99 -13.31 -36.02
N PHE A 77 27.27 -12.01 -35.98
CA PHE A 77 27.17 -11.19 -34.77
C PHE A 77 25.84 -10.43 -34.79
N THR A 78 25.00 -10.68 -33.79
CA THR A 78 23.81 -9.86 -33.54
C THR A 78 24.20 -8.77 -32.55
N ILE A 79 24.15 -7.50 -32.98
CA ILE A 79 24.44 -6.36 -32.09
C ILE A 79 23.15 -6.00 -31.35
N ILE A 80 23.18 -6.09 -30.03
CA ILE A 80 22.08 -5.64 -29.18
C ILE A 80 21.97 -4.12 -29.28
N ASN A 81 20.74 -3.62 -29.48
CA ASN A 81 20.45 -2.20 -29.30
C ASN A 81 20.47 -1.84 -27.81
N THR A 82 21.63 -1.38 -27.33
CA THR A 82 21.88 -1.03 -25.93
C THR A 82 21.00 0.12 -25.43
N ASN A 83 20.62 1.05 -26.32
CA ASN A 83 19.71 2.15 -25.98
C ASN A 83 18.32 1.62 -25.66
N GLN A 84 17.81 0.70 -26.49
CA GLN A 84 16.50 0.07 -26.27
C GLN A 84 16.49 -0.76 -24.98
N LEU A 85 17.56 -1.51 -24.71
CA LEU A 85 17.71 -2.27 -23.47
C LEU A 85 17.72 -1.37 -22.24
N HIS A 86 18.44 -0.23 -22.31
CA HIS A 86 18.45 0.75 -21.23
C HIS A 86 17.06 1.36 -21.01
N THR A 87 16.34 1.74 -22.07
CA THR A 87 14.98 2.27 -21.98
C THR A 87 14.04 1.29 -21.30
N LEU A 88 13.98 0.04 -21.75
CA LEU A 88 13.15 -1.01 -21.14
C LEU A 88 13.52 -1.23 -19.65
N GLY A 89 14.82 -1.20 -19.32
CA GLY A 89 15.29 -1.29 -17.94
C GLY A 89 14.81 -0.12 -17.06
N GLN A 90 14.78 1.11 -17.59
CA GLN A 90 14.24 2.26 -16.87
C GLN A 90 12.73 2.18 -16.71
N GLU A 91 12.00 1.71 -17.72
CA GLU A 91 10.55 1.52 -17.62
C GLU A 91 10.18 0.52 -16.53
N LEU A 92 10.86 -0.63 -16.47
CA LEU A 92 10.67 -1.62 -15.40
C LEU A 92 10.94 -1.02 -14.02
N LYS A 93 11.99 -0.19 -13.89
CA LYS A 93 12.31 0.50 -12.64
C LYS A 93 11.21 1.50 -12.26
N ASN A 94 10.68 2.24 -13.23
CA ASN A 94 9.62 3.22 -12.99
C ASN A 94 8.34 2.55 -12.48
N ILE A 95 7.96 1.41 -13.06
CA ILE A 95 6.81 0.61 -12.59
C ILE A 95 7.02 0.17 -11.13
N LEU A 96 8.22 -0.31 -10.78
CA LEU A 96 8.54 -0.68 -9.40
C LEU A 96 8.45 0.51 -8.43
N ILE A 97 8.87 1.71 -8.85
CA ILE A 97 8.76 2.91 -8.03
C ILE A 97 7.29 3.27 -7.81
N LEU A 98 6.48 3.26 -8.87
CA LEU A 98 5.04 3.53 -8.80
C LEU A 98 4.34 2.55 -7.87
N GLN A 99 4.65 1.26 -7.97
CA GLN A 99 4.07 0.23 -7.11
C GLN A 99 4.44 0.41 -5.64
N ARG A 100 5.69 0.80 -5.34
CA ARG A 100 6.11 1.11 -3.97
C ARG A 100 5.37 2.31 -3.40
N GLN A 101 5.17 3.35 -4.20
CA GLN A 101 4.39 4.53 -3.79
C GLN A 101 2.93 4.15 -3.54
N LEU A 102 2.34 3.32 -4.39
CA LEU A 102 0.98 2.83 -4.23
C LEU A 102 0.79 2.08 -2.90
N LEU A 103 1.71 1.16 -2.58
CA LEU A 103 1.69 0.44 -1.30
C LEU A 103 1.89 1.38 -0.11
N HIS A 104 2.84 2.31 -0.20
CA HIS A 104 3.09 3.28 0.86
C HIS A 104 1.85 4.15 1.15
N ASN A 105 1.17 4.61 0.10
CA ASN A 105 -0.06 5.39 0.23
C ASN A 105 -1.17 4.57 0.88
N PHE A 106 -1.30 3.30 0.50
CA PHE A 106 -2.26 2.38 1.09
C PHE A 106 -2.03 2.16 2.59
N CYS A 107 -0.79 1.85 2.98
CA CYS A 107 -0.43 1.71 4.40
C CYS A 107 -0.65 3.02 5.18
N SER A 108 -0.28 4.17 4.60
CA SER A 108 -0.45 5.48 5.24
C SER A 108 -1.93 5.82 5.46
N TYR A 109 -2.80 5.44 4.52
CA TYR A 109 -4.24 5.62 4.66
C TYR A 109 -4.79 4.75 5.80
N ILE A 110 -4.39 3.48 5.89
CA ILE A 110 -4.75 2.61 7.01
C ILE A 110 -4.28 3.21 8.33
N ASP A 111 -3.03 3.64 8.42
CA ASP A 111 -2.48 4.29 9.62
C ASP A 111 -3.28 5.54 10.01
N TYR A 112 -3.66 6.37 9.04
CA TYR A 112 -4.51 7.53 9.29
C TYR A 112 -5.87 7.12 9.89
N LEU A 113 -6.53 6.11 9.34
CA LEU A 113 -7.81 5.63 9.85
C LEU A 113 -7.68 5.09 11.29
N ASN A 114 -6.57 4.43 11.60
CA ASN A 114 -6.29 3.91 12.94
C ASN A 114 -6.02 4.99 13.99
N HIS A 115 -5.31 6.05 13.63
CA HIS A 115 -5.02 7.14 14.58
C HIS A 115 -6.22 8.07 14.83
N ASN A 116 -7.23 8.04 13.96
CA ASN A 116 -8.38 8.95 14.03
C ASN A 116 -9.70 8.26 14.44
N VAL A 117 -9.66 7.02 14.95
CA VAL A 117 -10.86 6.25 15.39
C VAL A 117 -11.81 7.11 16.24
N ASN A 118 -11.26 7.83 17.23
CA ASN A 118 -12.01 8.64 18.19
C ASN A 118 -12.70 9.87 17.58
N LYS A 119 -12.37 10.27 16.34
CA LYS A 119 -13.06 11.36 15.64
C LYS A 119 -14.37 10.89 14.99
N TYR A 120 -14.54 9.58 14.79
CA TYR A 120 -15.65 9.00 14.05
C TYR A 120 -16.52 8.09 14.91
N VAL A 121 -15.98 7.55 16.02
CA VAL A 121 -16.79 6.98 17.09
C VAL A 121 -17.34 8.13 17.93
N SER A 122 -18.46 8.72 17.49
CA SER A 122 -19.28 9.48 18.42
C SER A 122 -19.67 8.53 19.54
N VAL A 123 -19.35 8.91 20.78
CA VAL A 123 -19.94 8.30 21.97
C VAL A 123 -21.44 8.45 21.79
N GLN A 124 -22.13 7.38 21.39
CA GLN A 124 -23.58 7.36 21.53
C GLN A 124 -23.84 7.60 23.02
N PRO A 125 -24.60 8.64 23.41
CA PRO A 125 -25.07 8.70 24.77
C PRO A 125 -25.90 7.43 24.96
N ALA A 126 -25.51 6.60 25.92
CA ALA A 126 -26.28 5.44 26.31
C ALA A 126 -27.72 5.92 26.55
N THR A 127 -28.64 5.57 25.64
CA THR A 127 -30.06 5.62 25.92
C THR A 127 -30.31 4.50 26.92
N ASN A 128 -30.12 4.83 28.20
CA ASN A 128 -30.66 4.06 29.30
C ASN A 128 -32.19 4.22 29.25
N ASP A 129 -32.85 3.56 28.31
CA ASP A 129 -34.28 3.25 28.42
C ASP A 129 -34.39 1.99 29.25
N ASP A 130 -34.24 2.20 30.56
CA ASP A 130 -34.82 1.39 31.63
C ASP A 130 -34.65 2.19 32.94
N ASN A 131 -35.52 3.18 33.19
CA ASN A 131 -36.32 3.16 34.41
C ASN A 131 -37.40 4.24 34.52
N ILE A 132 -38.54 3.73 34.93
CA ILE A 132 -39.58 4.32 35.76
C ILE A 132 -39.03 5.31 36.83
N ASN A 133 -39.84 6.35 37.05
CA ASN A 133 -40.01 7.21 38.23
C ASN A 133 -39.41 8.62 38.29
N ASN A 134 -40.36 9.50 38.61
CA ASN A 134 -40.30 10.93 38.87
C ASN A 134 -39.37 11.33 40.03
N ASP A 135 -39.07 12.63 40.02
CA ASP A 135 -38.54 13.47 41.10
C ASP A 135 -37.08 13.29 41.51
N SER A 136 -36.22 14.22 41.08
CA SER A 136 -35.70 15.28 41.96
C SER A 136 -34.51 16.05 41.36
N LYS A 137 -34.63 17.39 41.41
CA LYS A 137 -33.57 18.41 41.64
C LYS A 137 -32.26 18.36 40.84
N SER A 138 -32.18 19.30 39.90
CA SER A 138 -31.08 20.27 39.65
C SER A 138 -29.83 20.16 40.54
N GLU A 139 -28.66 19.96 39.91
CA GLU A 139 -27.46 20.73 40.22
C GLU A 139 -26.49 20.78 39.02
N THR A 140 -25.88 21.94 38.83
CA THR A 140 -25.09 22.35 37.67
C THR A 140 -23.58 22.22 37.91
N VAL A 141 -22.82 22.19 36.80
CA VAL A 141 -21.40 22.56 36.65
C VAL A 141 -20.33 21.50 36.97
N SER A 142 -19.54 21.10 35.95
CA SER A 142 -18.15 21.59 35.77
C SER A 142 -17.46 20.97 34.55
N ILE A 143 -17.30 21.77 33.49
CA ILE A 143 -16.40 21.47 32.36
C ILE A 143 -14.99 21.86 32.80
N ARG A 144 -14.12 20.86 33.07
CA ARG A 144 -12.67 21.09 33.16
C ARG A 144 -11.98 20.61 31.90
N SER A 145 -11.62 21.58 31.06
CA SER A 145 -10.66 21.44 29.97
C SER A 145 -9.27 21.13 30.51
N LEU A 146 -8.71 19.96 30.18
CA LEU A 146 -7.32 19.63 30.48
C LEU A 146 -6.43 19.86 29.25
N ARG A 147 -5.81 21.04 29.26
CA ARG A 147 -4.66 21.44 28.47
C ARG A 147 -3.40 20.70 28.99
N ARG A 148 -2.77 19.86 28.18
CA ARG A 148 -1.33 19.48 28.32
C ARG A 148 -0.71 19.49 26.92
N LYS A 149 -0.01 20.58 26.57
CA LYS A 149 1.46 20.77 26.63
C LYS A 149 2.24 19.69 25.87
N ARG A 150 2.88 20.16 24.78
CA ARG A 150 3.88 19.49 23.94
C ARG A 150 4.99 18.86 24.79
N GLY A 151 5.46 17.68 24.37
CA GLY A 151 6.69 17.02 24.81
C GLY A 151 7.17 16.06 23.73
N ILE A 152 8.36 16.32 23.21
CA ILE A 152 9.07 15.64 22.11
C ILE A 152 9.74 14.36 22.65
N THR A 153 9.74 13.23 21.92
CA THR A 153 10.95 12.46 21.51
C THR A 153 10.67 11.16 20.73
N LEU A 154 11.28 11.08 19.53
CA LEU A 154 12.02 9.99 18.86
C LEU A 154 11.59 8.51 18.97
N PHE A 155 11.46 7.83 17.83
CA PHE A 155 11.93 6.47 17.44
C PHE A 155 11.25 6.14 16.08
N ASN A 156 11.82 5.57 15.01
CA ASN A 156 13.16 5.08 14.67
C ASN A 156 13.28 5.08 13.13
N LYS A 157 14.46 5.41 12.58
CA LYS A 157 14.78 5.24 11.15
C LYS A 157 14.81 3.74 10.81
N LEU A 158 14.00 3.30 9.86
CA LEU A 158 14.23 2.03 9.16
C LEU A 158 14.95 2.32 7.85
N THR A 159 16.27 2.15 7.88
CA THR A 159 17.09 1.98 6.68
C THR A 159 17.13 0.50 6.33
N PHE A 160 16.67 0.14 5.13
CA PHE A 160 16.95 -1.17 4.54
C PHE A 160 18.05 -1.02 3.50
N THR A 161 19.20 -1.62 3.80
CA THR A 161 20.33 -1.90 2.91
C THR A 161 19.99 -2.99 1.92
#